data_AF-A0A951A5Y2-F1
#
_entry.id   AF-A0A951A5Y2-F1
#
_cell.length_a   1.000
_cell.length_b   1.000
_cell.length_c   1.000
_cell.angle_alpha   90.00
_cell.angle_beta   90.00
_cell.angle_gamma   90.00
#
_symmetry.space_group_name_H-M   'P 1'
#
loop_
_entity.id
_entity.type
_entity.pdbx_description
1 polymer ?
#
loop_
_entity_poly.entity_id
_entity_poly.type
_entity_poly.pdbx_seq_one_letter_code
_entity_poly.pdbx_strand_id
1 'polypeptide(L)'
;ERGTELSWAVPIDDEHVRGISIVCWPLENGKRKEGWKPGTDTIADIRPGSSLMRTYEERQRKPDDLEAQEGQRAIAVHALENLGHSDTGIVMLRRMLREQIQRVERGLDPINVVRDPDANSAIPTNAWNTVLSPTEAARHDADDL
;
A
#
# COMPACT_ATOMS: atom_id res chain seq x y z
N GLU A 1 16.02 -9.20 -6.04
CA GLU A 1 14.78 -9.09 -6.84
C GLU A 1 14.46 -7.62 -7.04
N ARG A 2 13.90 -7.21 -8.18
CA ARG A 2 13.46 -5.82 -8.37
C ARG A 2 12.12 -5.65 -7.67
N GLY A 3 11.89 -4.51 -7.02
CA GLY A 3 10.57 -4.21 -6.46
C GLY A 3 9.55 -4.09 -7.60
N THR A 4 8.47 -4.86 -7.52
CA THR A 4 7.39 -4.86 -8.52
C THR A 4 6.17 -4.08 -8.06
N GLU A 5 6.11 -3.70 -6.78
CA GLU A 5 4.95 -3.04 -6.21
C GLU A 5 5.35 -2.21 -5.00
N LEU A 6 4.71 -1.04 -4.87
CA LEU A 6 4.73 -0.23 -3.67
C LEU A 6 3.32 0.31 -3.42
N SER A 7 2.84 0.10 -2.20
CA SER A 7 1.47 0.40 -1.81
C SER A 7 1.45 1.30 -0.59
N TRP A 8 0.53 2.25 -0.58
CA TRP A 8 0.31 3.21 0.50
C TRP A 8 -1.15 3.20 0.92
N ALA A 9 -1.38 3.40 2.21
CA ALA A 9 -2.68 3.75 2.77
C ALA A 9 -2.65 5.24 3.10
N VAL A 10 -3.37 6.04 2.32
CA VAL A 10 -3.40 7.50 2.45
C VAL A 10 -4.65 7.89 3.24
N PRO A 11 -4.52 8.47 4.44
CA PRO A 11 -5.69 8.90 5.21
C PRO A 11 -6.45 10.00 4.45
N ILE A 12 -7.77 9.84 4.37
CA ILE A 12 -8.68 10.87 3.83
C ILE A 12 -9.25 11.69 5.00
N ASP A 13 -9.70 10.98 6.03
CA ASP A 13 -10.22 11.51 7.29
C ASP A 13 -9.97 10.47 8.41
N ASP A 14 -10.64 10.63 9.56
CA ASP A 14 -10.45 9.77 10.73
C ASP A 14 -10.97 8.33 10.54
N GLU A 15 -11.88 8.11 9.58
CA GLU A 15 -12.57 6.83 9.36
C GLU A 15 -12.31 6.23 7.96
N HIS A 16 -11.71 6.99 7.04
CA HIS A 16 -11.51 6.57 5.65
C HIS A 16 -10.04 6.67 5.21
N VAL A 17 -9.62 5.66 4.45
CA VAL A 17 -8.29 5.57 3.83
C VAL A 17 -8.41 5.28 2.34
N ARG A 18 -7.48 5.80 1.56
CA ARG A 18 -7.29 5.44 0.15
C ARG A 18 -6.07 4.55 -0.02
N GLY A 19 -6.28 3.34 -0.50
CA GLY A 19 -5.19 2.51 -1.02
C GLY A 19 -4.68 3.07 -2.35
N ILE A 20 -3.38 3.32 -2.46
CA ILE A 20 -2.72 3.69 -3.72
C ILE A 20 -1.56 2.72 -3.93
N SER A 21 -1.47 2.14 -5.11
CA SER A 21 -0.40 1.22 -5.47
C SER A 21 0.24 1.66 -6.77
N ILE A 22 1.57 1.68 -6.80
CA ILE A 22 2.36 1.77 -8.03
C ILE A 22 2.89 0.37 -8.30
N VAL A 23 2.57 -0.14 -9.49
CA VAL A 23 2.92 -1.49 -9.91
C VAL A 23 3.86 -1.41 -11.12
N CYS A 24 4.99 -2.11 -11.03
CA CYS A 24 5.94 -2.27 -12.12
C CYS A 24 5.83 -3.68 -12.70
N TRP A 25 5.38 -3.78 -13.94
CA TRP A 25 5.26 -5.06 -14.62
C TRP A 25 6.65 -5.61 -14.98
N PRO A 26 7.02 -6.82 -14.50
CA PRO A 26 8.34 -7.36 -14.80
C PRO A 26 8.46 -7.73 -16.29
N LEU A 27 9.63 -7.47 -16.86
CA LEU A 27 9.93 -7.82 -18.24
C LEU A 27 10.77 -9.11 -18.30
N GLU A 28 10.44 -9.97 -19.26
CA GLU A 28 11.20 -11.16 -19.66
C GLU A 28 11.59 -11.00 -21.14
N ASN A 29 12.89 -10.92 -21.42
CA ASN A 29 13.43 -10.65 -22.77
C ASN A 29 12.85 -9.38 -23.43
N GLY A 30 12.67 -8.31 -22.64
CA GLY A 30 12.13 -7.03 -23.11
C GLY A 30 10.61 -7.00 -23.28
N LYS A 31 9.92 -8.14 -23.10
CA LYS A 31 8.47 -8.24 -23.18
C LYS A 31 7.86 -8.37 -21.79
N ARG A 32 6.62 -7.90 -21.60
CA ARG A 32 5.88 -8.10 -20.36
C ARG A 32 5.82 -9.58 -20.03
N LYS A 33 6.19 -9.96 -18.80
CA LYS A 33 6.08 -11.35 -18.34
C LYS A 33 4.63 -11.79 -18.40
N GLU A 34 4.34 -12.80 -19.20
CA GLU A 34 2.99 -13.32 -19.39
C GLU A 34 2.48 -13.99 -18.11
N GLY A 35 1.18 -13.80 -17.81
CA GLY A 35 0.53 -14.38 -16.63
C GLY A 35 0.98 -13.80 -15.28
N TRP A 36 1.87 -12.79 -15.27
CA TRP A 36 2.22 -12.10 -14.03
C TRP A 36 1.05 -11.26 -13.51
N LYS A 37 0.90 -11.22 -12.19
CA LYS A 37 -0.11 -10.45 -11.49
C LYS A 37 0.54 -9.69 -10.32
N PRO A 38 0.10 -8.46 -10.02
CA PRO A 38 0.55 -7.75 -8.82
C PRO A 38 0.09 -8.48 -7.56
N GLY A 39 0.76 -8.23 -6.43
CA GLY A 39 0.35 -8.78 -5.14
C GLY A 39 -1.01 -8.25 -4.68
N THR A 40 -1.39 -7.07 -5.18
CA THR A 40 -2.73 -6.48 -5.01
C THR A 40 -3.84 -7.15 -5.82
N ASP A 41 -3.50 -7.98 -6.82
CA ASP A 41 -4.49 -8.88 -7.45
C ASP A 41 -4.63 -10.13 -6.58
N THR A 42 -5.47 -10.00 -5.55
CA THR A 42 -5.70 -11.05 -4.53
C THR A 42 -6.83 -12.00 -4.90
N ILE A 43 -7.43 -11.89 -6.09
CA ILE A 43 -8.57 -12.70 -6.50
C ILE A 43 -8.11 -14.16 -6.71
N ALA A 44 -8.70 -15.06 -5.94
CA ALA A 44 -8.53 -16.50 -6.05
C ALA A 44 -9.83 -17.23 -5.63
N ASP A 45 -9.93 -18.54 -5.88
CA ASP A 45 -11.13 -19.33 -5.52
C ASP A 45 -11.52 -19.22 -4.04
N ILE A 46 -10.52 -19.03 -3.18
CA ILE A 46 -10.64 -18.86 -1.73
C ILE A 46 -10.64 -17.40 -1.27
N ARG A 47 -10.35 -16.43 -2.15
CA ARG A 47 -10.20 -15.01 -1.84
C ARG A 47 -10.98 -14.15 -2.84
N PRO A 48 -12.11 -13.56 -2.44
CA PRO A 48 -12.96 -12.76 -3.34
C PRO A 48 -12.36 -11.39 -3.71
N GLY A 49 -11.16 -11.05 -3.23
CA GLY A 49 -10.39 -9.90 -3.69
C GLY A 49 -11.01 -8.56 -3.30
N SER A 50 -11.45 -8.44 -2.04
CA SER A 50 -12.08 -7.23 -1.48
C SER A 50 -13.26 -6.67 -2.30
N SER A 51 -13.91 -7.49 -3.12
CA SER A 51 -15.07 -7.08 -3.90
C SER A 51 -16.18 -6.55 -2.98
N LEU A 52 -16.66 -5.35 -3.29
CA LEU A 52 -17.76 -4.67 -2.59
C LEU A 52 -19.14 -5.20 -3.03
N MET A 53 -19.22 -5.88 -4.17
CA MET A 53 -20.47 -6.41 -4.74
C MET A 53 -20.71 -7.85 -4.27
N ARG A 54 -20.95 -8.02 -2.97
CA ARG A 54 -21.28 -9.33 -2.36
C ARG A 54 -22.41 -9.17 -1.35
N THR A 55 -23.28 -10.18 -1.27
CA THR A 55 -24.30 -10.23 -0.22
C THR A 55 -23.65 -10.45 1.15
N TYR A 56 -24.37 -10.10 2.22
CA TYR A 56 -23.88 -10.30 3.59
C TYR A 56 -23.53 -11.77 3.88
N GLU A 57 -24.37 -12.71 3.43
CA GLU A 57 -24.13 -14.15 3.63
C GLU A 57 -22.85 -14.62 2.92
N GLU A 58 -22.60 -14.16 1.69
CA GLU A 58 -21.38 -14.50 0.96
C GLU A 58 -20.12 -13.96 1.66
N ARG A 59 -20.18 -12.73 2.18
CA ARG A 59 -19.09 -12.13 2.95
C ARG A 59 -18.79 -12.91 4.23
N GLN A 60 -19.80 -13.44 4.91
CA GLN A 60 -19.60 -14.31 6.08
C GLN A 60 -19.03 -15.70 5.72
N ARG A 61 -19.48 -16.28 4.61
CA ARG A 61 -19.04 -17.63 4.16
C ARG A 61 -17.62 -17.62 3.62
N LYS A 62 -17.22 -16.54 2.97
CA LYS A 62 -15.89 -16.36 2.34
C LYS A 62 -15.36 -14.94 2.62
N PRO A 63 -14.92 -14.66 3.86
CA PRO A 63 -14.35 -13.36 4.21
C PRO A 63 -12.95 -13.18 3.59
N ASP A 64 -12.59 -11.93 3.31
CA ASP A 64 -11.24 -11.51 2.90
C ASP A 64 -10.74 -10.33 3.76
N ASP A 65 -9.63 -9.71 3.34
CA ASP A 65 -9.02 -8.57 4.02
C ASP A 65 -10.03 -7.45 4.34
N LEU A 66 -10.98 -7.16 3.45
CA LEU A 66 -12.04 -6.16 3.69
C LEU A 66 -12.88 -6.49 4.94
N GLU A 67 -13.37 -7.72 5.06
CA GLU A 67 -14.17 -8.14 6.22
C GLU A 67 -13.32 -8.18 7.50
N ALA A 68 -12.06 -8.58 7.39
CA ALA A 68 -11.13 -8.58 8.52
C ALA A 68 -10.85 -7.17 9.03
N GLN A 69 -10.70 -6.19 8.14
CA GLN A 69 -10.49 -4.78 8.47
C GLN A 69 -11.77 -4.15 9.04
N GLU A 70 -12.91 -4.27 8.35
CA GLU A 70 -14.19 -3.72 8.82
C GLU A 70 -14.64 -4.30 10.17
N GLY A 71 -14.32 -5.58 10.43
CA GLY A 71 -14.58 -6.24 11.71
C GLY A 71 -13.91 -5.59 12.92
N GLN A 72 -12.88 -4.75 12.69
CA GLN A 72 -12.22 -3.98 13.75
C GLN A 72 -12.99 -2.72 14.15
N ARG A 73 -14.09 -2.38 13.44
CA ARG A 73 -14.86 -1.12 13.46
C ARG A 73 -14.19 -0.02 12.63
N ALA A 74 -14.89 1.09 12.42
CA ALA A 74 -14.35 2.28 11.73
C ALA A 74 -13.05 2.78 12.40
N ILE A 75 -12.99 2.73 13.73
CA ILE A 75 -11.77 2.96 14.51
C ILE A 75 -11.52 1.74 15.40
N ALA A 76 -10.34 1.13 15.25
CA ALA A 76 -9.93 0.00 16.06
C ALA A 76 -9.79 0.39 17.54
N VAL A 77 -10.42 -0.40 18.42
CA VAL A 77 -10.35 -0.18 19.87
C VAL A 77 -9.16 -0.94 20.44
N HIS A 78 -7.99 -0.30 20.50
CA HIS A 78 -6.74 -0.93 20.95
C HIS A 78 -6.83 -1.60 22.34
N ALA A 79 -7.72 -1.13 23.23
CA ALA A 79 -7.93 -1.72 24.55
C ALA A 79 -8.52 -3.14 24.50
N LEU A 80 -9.08 -3.57 23.37
CA LEU A 80 -9.65 -4.91 23.17
C LEU A 80 -8.67 -5.89 22.52
N GLU A 81 -7.45 -5.45 22.17
CA GLU A 81 -6.48 -6.27 21.47
C GLU A 81 -5.72 -7.20 22.41
N ASN A 82 -5.45 -8.42 21.93
CA ASN A 82 -4.58 -9.39 22.60
C ASN A 82 -3.45 -9.75 21.63
N LEU A 83 -2.35 -9.00 21.69
CA LEU A 83 -1.23 -9.18 20.76
C LEU A 83 -0.41 -10.43 21.08
N GLY A 84 -0.14 -11.24 20.07
CA GLY A 84 0.72 -12.41 20.12
C GLY A 84 2.15 -12.11 19.67
N HIS A 85 3.00 -13.14 19.66
CA HIS A 85 4.40 -13.00 19.22
C HIS A 85 4.53 -12.59 17.75
N SER A 86 3.61 -13.06 16.89
CA SER A 86 3.53 -12.68 15.48
C SER A 86 3.30 -11.18 15.26
N ASP A 87 2.77 -10.47 16.26
CA ASP A 87 2.42 -9.05 16.15
C ASP A 87 3.59 -8.11 16.49
N THR A 88 4.81 -8.64 16.61
CA THR A 88 6.02 -7.85 16.92
C THR A 88 6.18 -6.66 15.97
N GLY A 89 5.91 -6.85 14.67
CA GLY A 89 5.96 -5.77 13.67
C GLY A 89 4.93 -4.66 13.95
N ILE A 90 3.72 -5.01 14.38
CA ILE A 90 2.67 -4.05 14.75
C ILE A 90 3.11 -3.22 15.96
N VAL A 91 3.70 -3.87 16.97
CA VAL A 91 4.22 -3.18 18.16
C VAL A 91 5.34 -2.20 17.80
N MET A 92 6.27 -2.61 16.92
CA MET A 92 7.35 -1.76 16.45
C MET A 92 6.83 -0.54 15.67
N LEU A 93 5.90 -0.76 14.74
CA LEU A 93 5.27 0.30 13.97
C LEU A 93 4.58 1.32 14.89
N ARG A 94 3.78 0.86 15.85
CA ARG A 94 3.07 1.73 16.80
C ARG A 94 4.01 2.51 17.70
N ARG A 95 5.13 1.92 18.13
CA ARG A 95 6.15 2.63 18.91
C ARG A 95 6.77 3.75 18.10
N MET A 96 7.18 3.46 16.86
CA MET A 96 7.74 4.44 15.94
C MET A 96 6.75 5.59 15.70
N LEU A 97 5.49 5.29 15.36
CA LEU A 97 4.47 6.32 15.09
C LEU A 97 4.23 7.23 16.30
N ARG A 98 4.14 6.68 17.52
CA ARG A 98 3.99 7.49 18.75
C ARG A 98 5.17 8.43 18.96
N GLU A 99 6.39 7.95 18.72
CA GLU A 99 7.58 8.79 18.79
C GLU A 99 7.52 9.92 17.74
N GLN A 100 7.08 9.62 16.51
CA GLN A 100 6.98 10.62 15.46
C GLN A 100 5.92 11.68 15.76
N ILE A 101 4.77 11.28 16.31
CA ILE A 101 3.73 12.21 16.79
C ILE A 101 4.32 13.16 17.85
N GLN A 102 5.03 12.62 18.85
CA GLN A 102 5.67 13.43 19.89
C GLN A 102 6.74 14.39 19.32
N ARG A 103 7.43 14.02 18.24
CA ARG A 103 8.36 14.93 17.55
C ARG A 103 7.62 16.10 16.92
N VAL A 104 6.54 15.81 16.20
CA VAL A 104 5.69 16.82 15.56
C VAL A 104 5.09 17.77 16.60
N GLU A 105 4.61 17.26 17.73
CA GLU A 105 4.09 18.08 18.84
C GLU A 105 5.13 19.06 19.41
N ARG A 106 6.42 18.69 19.36
CA ARG A 106 7.54 19.56 19.76
C ARG A 106 8.00 20.51 18.65
N GLY A 107 7.30 20.56 17.52
CA GLY A 107 7.68 21.36 16.34
C GLY A 107 8.88 20.80 15.58
N LEU A 108 9.22 19.52 15.77
CA LEU A 108 10.28 18.84 15.04
C LEU A 108 9.72 18.05 13.87
N ASP A 109 10.54 17.86 12.84
CA ASP A 109 10.18 16.98 11.73
C ASP A 109 10.17 15.50 12.15
N PRO A 110 9.18 14.71 11.68
CA PRO A 110 9.19 13.27 11.81
C PRO A 110 10.30 12.68 10.92
N ILE A 111 10.66 11.42 11.15
CA ILE A 111 11.63 10.72 10.31
C ILE A 111 11.23 10.78 8.82
N ASN A 112 12.24 10.77 7.94
CA ASN A 112 12.09 10.79 6.49
C ASN A 112 11.42 12.06 5.91
N VAL A 113 11.41 13.17 6.66
CA VAL A 113 11.11 14.50 6.12
C VAL A 113 12.43 15.23 5.87
N VAL A 114 12.70 15.53 4.60
CA VAL A 114 13.88 16.29 4.17
C VAL A 114 13.41 17.62 3.59
N ARG A 115 13.62 18.71 4.33
CA ARG A 115 13.18 20.05 3.91
C ARG A 115 14.27 20.86 3.22
N ASP A 116 15.53 20.58 3.54
CA ASP A 116 16.68 21.24 2.94
C ASP A 116 16.75 20.85 1.45
N PRO A 117 16.61 21.82 0.52
CA PRO A 117 16.65 21.54 -0.91
C PRO A 117 17.98 20.94 -1.37
N ASP A 118 19.09 21.25 -0.71
CA ASP A 118 20.41 20.72 -1.08
C ASP A 118 20.58 19.26 -0.64
N ALA A 119 19.87 18.85 0.42
CA ALA A 119 19.79 17.46 0.85
C ALA A 119 18.65 16.68 0.18
N ASN A 120 17.64 17.38 -0.34
CA ASN A 120 16.47 16.79 -1.02
C ASN A 120 16.78 16.49 -2.50
N SER A 121 17.83 15.71 -2.73
CA SER A 121 18.13 15.18 -4.05
C SER A 121 17.40 13.86 -4.28
N ALA A 122 16.78 13.70 -5.45
CA ALA A 122 16.21 12.42 -5.86
C ALA A 122 17.30 11.34 -5.83
N ILE A 123 17.10 10.29 -5.03
CA ILE A 123 18.04 9.16 -5.01
C ILE A 123 17.79 8.36 -6.29
N PRO A 124 18.78 8.23 -7.19
CA PRO A 124 18.63 7.38 -8.37
C PRO A 124 18.51 5.94 -7.88
N THR A 125 17.31 5.39 -7.99
CA THR A 125 17.08 3.97 -7.73
C THR A 125 17.06 3.22 -9.05
N ASN A 126 17.60 2.00 -9.05
CA ASN A 126 17.47 1.10 -10.21
C ASN A 126 16.05 0.52 -10.35
N ALA A 127 15.12 0.93 -9.47
CA ALA A 127 13.69 0.78 -9.67
C ALA A 127 13.23 1.93 -10.57
N TRP A 128 13.34 1.73 -11.87
CA TRP A 128 12.85 2.66 -12.89
C TRP A 128 11.33 2.76 -12.81
N ASN A 129 10.82 3.57 -11.90
CA ASN A 129 9.44 4.04 -11.92
C ASN A 129 9.44 5.35 -12.70
N THR A 130 9.07 5.30 -13.97
CA THR A 130 8.83 6.51 -14.75
C THR A 130 7.44 7.03 -14.39
N VAL A 131 7.38 8.14 -13.66
CA VAL A 131 6.11 8.86 -13.46
C VAL A 131 5.86 9.68 -14.72
N LEU A 132 4.89 9.24 -15.53
CA LEU A 132 4.44 9.93 -16.73
C LEU A 132 3.14 10.66 -16.44
N SER A 133 2.96 11.85 -17.00
CA SER A 133 1.63 12.44 -17.10
C SER A 133 0.71 11.55 -17.95
N PRO A 134 -0.63 11.64 -17.79
CA PRO A 134 -1.56 10.88 -18.64
C PRO A 134 -1.29 11.07 -20.14
N THR A 135 -0.88 12.28 -20.55
CA THR A 135 -0.52 12.60 -21.94
C THR A 135 0.76 11.92 -22.39
N GLU A 136 1.76 11.79 -21.53
CA GLU A 136 3.02 11.11 -21.85
C GLU A 136 2.84 9.59 -21.85
N ALA A 137 2.05 9.05 -20.92
CA ALA A 137 1.72 7.62 -20.86
C ALA A 137 1.00 7.16 -22.15
N ALA A 138 0.03 7.96 -22.64
CA ALA A 138 -0.71 7.66 -23.86
C ALA A 138 0.16 7.56 -25.13
N ARG A 139 1.39 8.12 -25.12
CA ARG A 139 2.34 8.01 -26.24
C ARG A 139 3.06 6.66 -26.30
N HIS A 140 2.97 5.87 -25.23
CA HIS A 140 3.61 4.55 -25.14
C HIS A 140 2.60 3.39 -25.31
N ASP A 141 1.33 3.68 -25.57
CA ASP A 141 0.23 2.70 -25.65
C ASP A 141 -0.11 2.26 -27.09
N ALA A 142 0.80 2.42 -28.05
CA ALA A 142 0.58 1.95 -29.42
C ALA A 142 1.79 1.16 -29.95
N ASP A 143 1.60 -0.16 -30.05
CA ASP A 143 2.05 -1.05 -31.14
C ASP A 143 3.54 -1.13 -31.57
N ASP A 144 4.51 -0.54 -30.87
CA ASP A 144 5.94 -0.67 -31.24
C ASP A 144 6.82 -1.34 -30.16
N LEU A 145 6.50 -2.60 -29.79
CA LEU A 145 7.44 -3.58 -29.20
C LEU A 145 7.18 -5.04 -29.63
#